data_AF-A0A9P4DWR7-F1
#
_entry.id   AF-A0A9P4DWR7-F1
#
_cell.length_a   1.000
_cell.length_b   1.000
_cell.length_c   1.000
_cell.angle_alpha   90.00
_cell.angle_beta   90.00
_cell.angle_gamma   90.00
#
_symmetry.space_group_name_H-M   'P 1'
#
loop_
_entity.id
_entity.type
_entity.pdbx_description
1 polymer ?
#
loop_
_entity_poly.entity_id
_entity_poly.type
_entity_poly.pdbx_seq_one_letter_code
_entity_poly.pdbx_strand_id
1 'polypeptide(L)' 'MKIQTLFRTLLLFLILGVFSPLMAQNMSDSQVLEYVKDGIRQGKEQKQLASELARRGVTKEQATRVKQLY' A
#
# COMPACT_ATOMS: atom_id res chain seq x y z
N MET A 1 23.44 38.92 4.51
CA MET A 1 23.62 37.73 5.38
C MET A 1 22.33 36.94 5.63
N LYS A 2 21.16 37.58 5.87
CA LYS A 2 19.87 36.86 6.11
C LYS A 2 19.41 35.93 4.97
N ILE A 3 19.60 36.34 3.71
CA ILE A 3 19.19 35.55 2.53
C ILE A 3 19.97 34.24 2.40
N GLN A 4 21.25 34.25 2.80
CA GLN A 4 22.11 33.07 2.76
C GLN A 4 21.72 32.05 3.84
N THR A 5 21.29 32.52 5.01
CA THR A 5 20.77 31.65 6.07
C THR A 5 19.46 30.99 5.65
N LEU A 6 18.55 31.73 5.00
CA LEU A 6 17.30 31.20 4.46
C LEU A 6 17.54 30.15 3.37
N PHE A 7 18.46 30.42 2.44
CA PHE A 7 18.84 29.47 1.40
C PHE A 7 19.46 28.20 1.97
N ARG A 8 20.31 28.33 2.99
CA ARG A 8 20.93 27.19 3.68
C ARG A 8 19.90 26.35 4.44
N THR A 9 18.94 26.99 5.10
CA THR A 9 17.82 26.30 5.77
C THR A 9 16.92 25.60 4.75
N LEU A 10 16.62 26.22 3.61
CA LEU A 10 15.86 25.60 2.52
C LEU A 10 16.58 24.36 1.97
N LEU A 11 17.90 24.45 1.75
CA LEU A 11 18.72 23.34 1.27
C LEU A 11 18.71 22.16 2.27
N LEU A 12 18.75 22.44 3.58
CA LEU A 12 18.66 21.41 4.62
C LEU A 12 17.29 20.72 4.64
N PHE A 13 16.20 21.47 4.50
CA PHE A 13 14.85 20.89 4.38
C PHE A 13 14.70 20.06 3.09
N LEU A 14 15.30 20.49 1.99
CA LEU A 14 15.31 19.75 0.73
C LEU A 14 16.00 18.39 0.89
N ILE A 15 17.17 18.35 1.54
CA ILE A 15 17.93 17.11 1.77
C ILE A 15 17.22 16.18 2.78
N LEU A 16 16.58 16.72 3.81
CA LEU A 16 15.86 15.95 4.82
C LEU A 16 14.48 15.45 4.34
N GLY A 17 13.84 16.14 3.39
CA GLY A 17 12.50 15.81 2.89
C GLY A 17 12.43 14.67 1.87
N VAL A 18 13.56 14.28 1.23
CA VAL A 18 13.56 13.26 0.17
C VAL A 18 13.44 11.82 0.72
N PHE A 19 13.65 11.62 2.02
CA PHE A 19 13.64 10.30 2.64
C PHE A 19 12.35 10.00 3.42
N SER A 20 11.20 10.38 2.88
CA SER A 20 9.95 9.73 3.29
C SER A 20 9.69 8.57 2.33
N PRO A 21 10.18 7.34 2.62
CA PRO A 21 9.68 6.18 1.91
C PRO A 21 8.19 6.11 2.24
N LEU A 22 7.36 6.50 1.28
CA LEU A 22 5.93 6.17 1.28
C LEU A 22 5.88 4.67 1.50
N MET A 23 5.55 4.27 2.72
CA MET A 23 5.41 2.87 3.10
C MET A 23 4.32 2.31 2.20
N ALA A 24 4.72 1.66 1.11
CA ALA A 24 3.87 0.78 0.35
C ALA A 24 3.58 -0.39 1.29
N GLN A 25 2.57 -0.21 2.15
CA GLN A 25 2.14 -1.25 3.06
C GLN A 25 1.58 -2.38 2.20
N ASN A 26 2.33 -3.46 2.07
CA ASN A 26 1.83 -4.70 1.52
C ASN A 26 0.62 -5.12 2.37
N MET A 27 -0.49 -5.45 1.73
CA MET A 27 -1.68 -5.94 2.45
C MET A 27 -1.32 -7.21 3.22
N SER A 28 -1.68 -7.25 4.50
CA SER A 28 -1.59 -8.46 5.32
C SER A 28 -2.62 -9.50 4.86
N ASP A 29 -2.35 -10.78 5.10
CA ASP A 29 -3.23 -11.89 4.71
C ASP A 29 -4.66 -11.71 5.29
N SER A 30 -4.80 -11.15 6.50
CA SER A 30 -6.11 -10.79 7.08
C SER A 30 -6.83 -9.68 6.29
N GLN A 31 -6.09 -8.69 5.82
CA GLN A 31 -6.65 -7.55 5.09
C GLN A 31 -7.08 -7.96 3.68
N VAL A 32 -6.34 -8.89 3.06
CA VAL A 32 -6.71 -9.53 1.78
C VAL A 32 -8.02 -10.28 1.95
N LEU A 33 -8.15 -11.06 3.01
CA LEU A 33 -9.36 -11.81 3.30
C LEU A 33 -10.57 -10.90 3.53
N GLU A 34 -10.41 -9.86 4.35
CA GLU A 34 -11.47 -8.90 4.64
C GLU A 34 -11.92 -8.18 3.38
N TYR A 35 -10.98 -7.78 2.51
CA TYR A 35 -11.29 -7.17 1.22
C TYR A 35 -12.09 -8.10 0.29
N VAL A 36 -11.72 -9.38 0.22
CA VAL A 36 -12.48 -10.38 -0.54
C VAL A 36 -13.87 -10.55 0.04
N LYS A 37 -14.00 -10.67 1.36
CA LYS A 37 -15.28 -10.80 2.05
C LYS A 37 -16.19 -9.61 1.78
N ASP A 38 -15.68 -8.40 1.93
CA ASP A 38 -16.43 -7.17 1.66
C ASP A 38 -16.84 -7.05 0.19
N GLY A 39 -15.94 -7.43 -0.72
CA GLY A 39 -16.21 -7.50 -2.13
C GLY A 39 -17.37 -8.43 -2.48
N ILE A 40 -17.38 -9.64 -1.92
CA ILE A 40 -18.46 -10.62 -2.12
C ILE A 40 -19.77 -10.10 -1.51
N ARG A 41 -19.72 -9.47 -0.33
CA ARG A 41 -20.91 -8.85 0.31
C ARG A 41 -21.49 -7.71 -0.51
N GLN A 42 -20.65 -6.98 -1.25
CA GLN A 42 -21.06 -5.93 -2.18
C GLN A 42 -21.55 -6.48 -3.52
N GLY A 43 -21.51 -7.81 -3.73
CA GLY A 43 -21.91 -8.45 -4.99
C GLY A 43 -20.87 -8.35 -6.11
N LYS A 44 -19.62 -8.04 -5.79
CA LYS A 44 -18.53 -8.00 -6.78
C LYS A 44 -18.14 -9.42 -7.20
N GLU A 45 -17.82 -9.57 -8.48
CA GLU A 45 -17.37 -10.85 -9.03
C GLU A 45 -15.97 -11.23 -8.51
N GLN A 46 -15.72 -12.51 -8.23
CA GLN A 46 -14.43 -13.00 -7.72
C GLN A 46 -13.26 -12.66 -8.64
N LYS A 47 -13.49 -12.65 -9.97
CA LYS A 47 -12.49 -12.29 -10.97
C LYS A 47 -12.08 -10.82 -10.87
N GLN A 48 -13.05 -9.94 -10.60
CA GLN A 48 -12.79 -8.51 -10.40
C GLN A 48 -12.00 -8.29 -9.10
N LEU A 49 -12.39 -8.96 -8.01
CA LEU A 49 -11.68 -8.89 -6.74
C LEU A 49 -10.24 -9.41 -6.84
N ALA A 50 -10.02 -10.52 -7.53
CA ALA A 50 -8.69 -11.04 -7.79
C ALA A 50 -7.81 -10.05 -8.58
N SER A 51 -8.39 -9.35 -9.57
CA SER A 51 -7.70 -8.31 -10.32
C SER A 51 -7.35 -7.09 -9.46
N GLU A 52 -8.28 -6.67 -8.58
CA GLU A 52 -8.06 -5.57 -7.64
C GLU A 52 -6.98 -5.92 -6.60
N LEU A 53 -6.98 -7.14 -6.07
CA LEU A 53 -5.96 -7.62 -5.12
C LEU A 53 -4.58 -7.70 -5.78
N ALA A 54 -4.50 -8.23 -7.01
CA ALA A 54 -3.26 -8.26 -7.77
C ALA A 54 -2.72 -6.84 -8.04
N ARG A 55 -3.61 -5.87 -8.34
CA ARG A 55 -3.25 -4.45 -8.48
C ARG A 55 -2.74 -3.81 -7.18
N ARG A 56 -3.22 -4.29 -6.03
CA ARG A 56 -2.75 -3.85 -4.69
C ARG A 56 -1.46 -4.55 -4.25
N GLY A 57 -0.85 -5.38 -5.09
CA GLY A 57 0.40 -6.07 -4.79
C GLY A 57 0.23 -7.39 -4.02
N VAL A 58 -0.99 -7.93 -3.94
CA VAL A 58 -1.24 -9.21 -3.28
C VAL A 58 -0.69 -10.34 -4.14
N THR A 59 0.19 -11.16 -3.56
CA THR A 59 0.80 -12.28 -4.29
C THR A 59 -0.11 -13.50 -4.37
N LYS A 60 0.16 -14.38 -5.34
CA LYS A 60 -0.58 -15.65 -5.46
C LYS A 60 -0.39 -16.54 -4.23
N GLU A 61 0.78 -16.51 -3.60
CA GLU A 61 1.02 -17.24 -2.36
C GLU A 61 0.16 -16.70 -1.21
N GLN A 62 0.00 -15.38 -1.10
CA GLN A 62 -0.90 -14.77 -0.11
C GLN A 62 -2.35 -15.18 -0.34
N ALA A 63 -2.84 -15.11 -1.58
CA ALA A 63 -4.18 -15.56 -1.92
C ALA A 63 -4.40 -17.05 -1.61
N THR A 64 -3.38 -17.88 -1.84
CA THR A 64 -3.42 -19.32 -1.55
C THR A 64 -3.42 -19.60 -0.05
N ARG A 65 -2.61 -18.89 0.73
CA ARG A 65 -2.59 -18.99 2.21
C ARG A 65 -3.91 -18.56 2.82
N VAL A 66 -4.46 -17.44 2.36
CA VAL A 66 -5.78 -16.95 2.78
C VAL A 66 -6.87 -17.97 2.48
N LYS A 67 -6.79 -18.65 1.33
CA LYS A 67 -7.70 -19.73 0.95
C LYS A 67 -7.53 -21.01 1.78
N GLN A 68 -6.37 -21.25 2.37
CA GLN A 68 -6.15 -22.43 3.23
C GLN A 68 -6.60 -22.20 4.68
N LEU A 69 -6.69 -20.95 5.11
CA LEU A 69 -7.15 -20.57 6.45
C LEU A 69 -8.69 -20.67 6.61
N TYR A 70 -9.44 -20.94 5.54
CA TYR A 70 -10.90 -21.05 5.49
C TYR A 70 -11.33 -22.20 4.58
#